data_AF-A0A7Y3ARL5-F1
#
_entry.id   AF-A0A7Y3ARL5-F1
#
_cell.length_a   1.000
_cell.length_b   1.000
_cell.length_c   1.000
_cell.angle_alpha   90.00
_cell.angle_beta   90.00
_cell.angle_gamma   90.00
#
_symmetry.space_group_name_H-M   'P 1'
#
loop_
_entity.id
_entity.type
_entity.pdbx_description
1 polymer ?
#
loop_
_entity_poly.entity_id
_entity_poly.type
_entity_poly.pdbx_seq_one_letter_code
_entity_poly.pdbx_strand_id
1 'polypeptide(L)'
;AILIHSKRSQPDEILEFAREWDNRSPLVIVPTKYYATPTEIFEQAGVSLVIWANHMIRTCITAMQATAANIHDTRSLVESEGRIATVSEIFRLQGADELLEAEKRYARGGSHPVSAIILAASRGQGMDELTREKPKVMLPVNGIPMLRRQVDKFKKQGINDISVVAGYRHEAIDVQGAEILINEEWETTGELASLDCAMENFSQDTVVIYGDLLFRSYMLHNLLDWNAELLVAVDSSSLTNIAGNVNDLAWCSAPDNRAMYQQKVSLEHVSADLESRRGPPDGRWIGMLRVAGKGCEYVRSAMQTLKRGGEFKQLGLPELLNQLVADGHPPQIQYVNGHWMDINNLADLERAGGFEHAPGE
;
A
#
# COMPACT_ATOMS: atom_id res chain seq x y z
N ALA A 1 16.85 -34.49 28.12
CA ALA A 1 16.06 -35.30 27.17
C ALA A 1 17.02 -35.92 26.15
N ILE A 2 16.76 -37.16 25.73
CA ILE A 2 17.53 -37.88 24.71
C ILE A 2 16.67 -38.07 23.47
N LEU A 3 17.20 -37.66 22.31
CA LEU A 3 16.62 -37.94 21.01
C LEU A 3 17.10 -39.30 20.52
N ILE A 4 16.17 -40.21 20.22
CA ILE A 4 16.45 -41.50 19.60
C ILE A 4 15.70 -41.62 18.28
N HIS A 5 16.32 -42.28 17.31
CA HIS A 5 15.69 -42.53 16.03
C HIS A 5 16.07 -43.94 15.53
N SER A 6 15.16 -44.56 14.79
CA SER A 6 15.43 -45.80 14.05
C SER A 6 15.27 -45.54 12.56
N LYS A 7 16.08 -46.21 11.75
CA LYS A 7 15.94 -46.22 10.28
C LYS A 7 14.97 -47.31 9.81
N ARG A 8 14.50 -48.18 10.71
CA ARG A 8 13.60 -49.29 10.40
C ARG A 8 12.16 -48.81 10.29
N SER A 9 11.35 -49.60 9.59
CA SER A 9 9.92 -49.35 9.43
C SER A 9 9.08 -49.84 10.61
N GLN A 10 9.69 -50.54 11.57
CA GLN A 10 9.05 -51.05 12.78
C GLN A 10 9.60 -50.34 14.02
N PRO A 11 8.81 -50.18 15.11
CA PRO A 11 9.20 -49.44 16.30
C PRO A 11 10.07 -50.24 17.28
N ASP A 12 10.36 -51.52 17.02
CA ASP A 12 10.95 -52.46 17.98
C ASP A 12 12.20 -51.91 18.70
N GLU A 13 13.14 -51.33 17.95
CA GLU A 13 14.38 -50.76 18.51
C GLU A 13 14.11 -49.59 19.46
N ILE A 14 13.07 -48.80 19.18
CA ILE A 14 12.68 -47.66 20.01
C ILE A 14 12.04 -48.16 21.30
N LEU A 15 11.16 -49.17 21.21
CA LEU A 15 10.47 -49.74 22.37
C LEU A 15 11.43 -50.52 23.28
N GLU A 16 12.36 -51.26 22.69
CA GLU A 16 13.41 -51.97 23.40
C GLU A 16 14.33 -50.97 24.12
N PHE A 17 14.79 -49.93 23.41
CA PHE A 17 15.58 -48.87 24.02
C PHE A 17 14.83 -48.20 25.16
N ALA A 18 13.56 -47.84 24.97
CA ALA A 18 12.78 -47.15 25.99
C ALA A 18 12.61 -47.99 27.28
N ARG A 19 12.45 -49.31 27.13
CA ARG A 19 12.38 -50.26 28.25
C ARG A 19 13.71 -50.33 29.00
N GLU A 20 14.82 -50.55 28.31
CA GLU A 20 16.15 -50.62 28.91
C GLU A 20 16.63 -49.28 29.49
N TRP A 21 16.13 -48.18 28.93
CA TRP A 21 16.43 -46.83 29.39
C TRP A 21 15.81 -46.53 30.76
N ASP A 22 14.73 -47.24 31.13
CA ASP A 22 14.07 -47.17 32.44
C ASP A 22 13.76 -45.73 32.90
N ASN A 23 13.26 -44.92 31.96
CA ASN A 23 12.85 -43.54 32.18
C ASN A 23 13.89 -42.64 32.91
N ARG A 24 15.19 -42.94 32.77
CA ARG A 24 16.29 -42.20 33.42
C ARG A 24 16.39 -40.73 32.98
N SER A 25 15.86 -40.41 31.81
CA SER A 25 15.74 -39.05 31.26
C SER A 25 14.65 -39.05 30.18
N PRO A 26 13.95 -37.93 29.94
CA PRO A 26 12.89 -37.84 28.94
C PRO A 26 13.35 -38.29 27.55
N LEU A 27 12.53 -39.10 26.88
CA LEU A 27 12.81 -39.63 25.54
C LEU A 27 12.06 -38.84 24.47
N VAL A 28 12.75 -38.55 23.36
CA VAL A 28 12.22 -37.85 22.19
C VAL A 28 12.40 -38.71 20.96
N ILE A 29 11.37 -38.85 20.13
CA ILE A 29 11.39 -39.68 18.93
C ILE A 29 11.00 -38.92 17.66
N VAL A 30 11.40 -39.44 16.50
CA VAL A 30 11.04 -38.92 15.16
C VAL A 30 10.52 -40.10 14.30
N PRO A 31 9.22 -40.45 14.36
CA PRO A 31 8.68 -41.68 13.80
C PRO A 31 8.38 -41.60 12.29
N THR A 32 9.28 -40.99 11.50
CA THR A 32 9.04 -40.82 10.05
C THR A 32 9.12 -42.13 9.24
N LYS A 33 9.82 -43.15 9.74
CA LYS A 33 9.96 -44.46 9.07
C LYS A 33 8.98 -45.51 9.57
N TYR A 34 8.60 -45.44 10.83
CA TYR A 34 7.63 -46.31 11.51
C TYR A 34 6.34 -45.53 11.83
N TYR A 35 5.88 -44.75 10.85
CA TYR A 35 4.74 -43.83 10.97
C TYR A 35 3.40 -44.53 11.19
N ALA A 36 3.33 -45.84 10.95
CA ALA A 36 2.13 -46.65 11.13
C ALA A 36 1.89 -47.06 12.60
N THR A 37 2.89 -46.89 13.47
CA THR A 37 2.77 -47.21 14.89
C THR A 37 1.82 -46.21 15.58
N PRO A 38 0.75 -46.67 16.25
CA PRO A 38 -0.15 -45.80 17.00
C PRO A 38 0.60 -45.01 18.09
N THR A 39 0.18 -43.77 18.34
CA THR A 39 0.90 -42.87 19.26
C THR A 39 0.87 -43.40 20.70
N GLU A 40 -0.21 -44.10 21.06
CA GLU A 40 -0.44 -44.72 22.37
C GLU A 40 0.66 -45.72 22.74
N ILE A 41 1.28 -46.37 21.74
CA ILE A 41 2.38 -47.31 21.98
C ILE A 41 3.62 -46.57 22.48
N PHE A 42 3.89 -45.36 21.98
CA PHE A 42 5.01 -44.55 22.44
C PHE A 42 4.75 -43.95 23.82
N GLU A 43 3.52 -43.55 24.10
CA GLU A 43 3.10 -43.08 25.43
C GLU A 43 3.28 -44.18 26.48
N GLN A 44 2.82 -45.40 26.18
CA GLN A 44 3.02 -46.58 27.03
C GLN A 44 4.50 -46.92 27.25
N ALA A 45 5.35 -46.63 26.26
CA ALA A 45 6.80 -46.80 26.36
C ALA A 45 7.51 -45.66 27.12
N GLY A 46 6.78 -44.65 27.63
CA GLY A 46 7.37 -43.53 28.37
C GLY A 46 8.06 -42.48 27.49
N VAL A 47 7.72 -42.41 26.21
CA VAL A 47 8.22 -41.35 25.32
C VAL A 47 7.59 -40.02 25.71
N SER A 48 8.42 -38.99 25.87
CA SER A 48 8.01 -37.69 26.38
C SER A 48 7.68 -36.68 25.27
N LEU A 49 8.20 -36.87 24.06
CA LEU A 49 7.93 -35.98 22.91
C LEU A 49 8.05 -36.74 21.59
N VAL A 50 7.10 -36.48 20.68
CA VAL A 50 7.11 -37.00 19.31
C VAL A 50 7.28 -35.83 18.33
N ILE A 51 8.27 -35.93 17.45
CA ILE A 51 8.53 -34.94 16.40
C ILE A 51 8.06 -35.51 15.05
N TRP A 52 6.96 -34.97 14.53
CA TRP A 52 6.43 -35.30 13.20
C TRP A 52 7.20 -34.57 12.09
N ALA A 53 8.48 -34.92 11.92
CA ALA A 53 9.39 -34.18 11.06
C ALA A 53 8.93 -34.11 9.59
N ASN A 54 9.04 -32.92 9.00
CA ASN A 54 8.89 -32.64 7.57
C ASN A 54 7.52 -32.95 6.92
N HIS A 55 6.50 -33.38 7.68
CA HIS A 55 5.18 -33.69 7.11
C HIS A 55 4.49 -32.46 6.52
N MET A 56 4.59 -31.30 7.18
CA MET A 56 4.05 -30.05 6.67
C MET A 56 4.72 -29.64 5.35
N ILE A 57 6.06 -29.63 5.30
CA ILE A 57 6.81 -29.28 4.08
C ILE A 57 6.49 -30.27 2.93
N ARG A 58 6.42 -31.57 3.22
CA ARG A 58 6.03 -32.59 2.22
C ARG A 58 4.62 -32.37 1.67
N THR A 59 3.68 -31.96 2.53
CA THR A 59 2.33 -31.59 2.13
C THR A 59 2.33 -30.35 1.25
N CYS A 60 3.08 -29.30 1.63
CA CYS A 60 3.24 -28.09 0.82
C CYS A 60 3.80 -28.42 -0.56
N ILE A 61 4.84 -29.26 -0.66
CA ILE A 61 5.43 -29.67 -1.95
C ILE A 61 4.36 -30.29 -2.85
N THR A 62 3.55 -31.21 -2.31
CA THR A 62 2.48 -31.88 -3.07
C THR A 62 1.42 -30.88 -3.56
N ALA A 63 0.97 -29.97 -2.69
CA ALA A 63 0.00 -28.94 -3.04
C ALA A 63 0.53 -27.93 -4.06
N MET A 64 1.79 -27.50 -3.92
CA MET A 64 2.46 -26.61 -4.88
C MET A 64 2.57 -27.27 -6.26
N GLN A 65 2.97 -28.53 -6.33
CA GLN A 65 3.06 -29.27 -7.58
C GLN A 65 1.69 -29.42 -8.27
N ALA A 66 0.65 -29.75 -7.52
CA ALA A 66 -0.71 -29.88 -8.05
C ALA A 66 -1.25 -28.53 -8.57
N THR A 67 -1.02 -27.45 -7.82
CA THR A 67 -1.43 -26.09 -8.21
C THR A 67 -0.69 -25.64 -9.46
N ALA A 68 0.63 -25.83 -9.51
CA ALA A 68 1.44 -25.47 -10.67
C ALA A 68 1.02 -26.23 -11.94
N ALA A 69 0.73 -27.53 -11.81
CA ALA A 69 0.21 -28.33 -12.94
C ALA A 69 -1.14 -27.80 -13.44
N ASN A 70 -2.09 -27.50 -12.54
CA ASN A 70 -3.40 -26.96 -12.91
C ASN A 70 -3.26 -25.60 -13.61
N ILE A 71 -2.44 -24.69 -13.09
CA ILE A 71 -2.20 -23.37 -13.70
C ILE A 71 -1.58 -23.53 -15.09
N HIS A 72 -0.63 -24.43 -15.25
CA HIS A 72 0.02 -24.70 -16.53
C HIS A 72 -0.98 -25.21 -17.58
N ASP A 73 -1.84 -26.16 -17.19
CA ASP A 73 -2.77 -26.81 -18.11
C ASP A 73 -3.97 -25.93 -18.46
N THR A 74 -4.51 -25.20 -17.48
CA THR A 74 -5.69 -24.34 -17.66
C THR A 74 -5.35 -22.93 -18.14
N ARG A 75 -4.08 -22.51 -17.98
CA ARG A 75 -3.63 -21.11 -18.16
C ARG A 75 -4.48 -20.10 -17.38
N SER A 76 -5.01 -20.52 -16.23
CA SER A 76 -5.95 -19.77 -15.41
C SER A 76 -5.69 -19.99 -13.93
N LEU A 77 -6.09 -19.03 -13.11
CA LEU A 77 -6.03 -19.12 -11.65
C LEU A 77 -7.40 -19.46 -11.03
N VAL A 78 -8.49 -19.38 -11.82
CA VAL A 78 -9.88 -19.47 -11.32
C VAL A 78 -10.15 -20.78 -10.58
N GLU A 79 -9.62 -21.91 -11.07
CA GLU A 79 -9.83 -23.22 -10.44
C GLU A 79 -9.01 -23.45 -9.17
N SER A 80 -7.91 -22.70 -9.02
CA SER A 80 -7.08 -22.72 -7.83
C SER A 80 -7.66 -21.84 -6.73
N GLU A 81 -8.50 -20.89 -7.12
CA GLU A 81 -9.03 -19.89 -6.21
C GLU A 81 -10.10 -20.50 -5.29
N GLY A 82 -9.82 -20.49 -3.98
CA GLY A 82 -10.60 -21.22 -2.96
C GLY A 82 -10.02 -22.59 -2.53
N ARG A 83 -8.94 -23.07 -3.15
CA ARG A 83 -8.19 -24.27 -2.69
C ARG A 83 -6.85 -23.94 -2.03
N ILE A 84 -6.41 -22.69 -2.16
CA ILE A 84 -5.16 -22.19 -1.59
C ILE A 84 -5.44 -21.25 -0.41
N ALA A 85 -4.44 -21.07 0.45
CA ALA A 85 -4.51 -20.07 1.51
C ALA A 85 -4.66 -18.67 0.90
N THR A 86 -5.57 -17.88 1.46
CA THR A 86 -5.76 -16.48 1.04
C THR A 86 -4.53 -15.65 1.40
N VAL A 87 -4.37 -14.50 0.74
CA VAL A 87 -3.32 -13.54 1.10
C VAL A 87 -3.47 -13.06 2.55
N SER A 88 -4.69 -12.86 3.03
CA SER A 88 -4.97 -12.52 4.44
C SER A 88 -4.45 -13.57 5.42
N GLU A 89 -4.54 -14.86 5.07
CA GLU A 89 -4.01 -15.94 5.89
C GLU A 89 -2.47 -15.91 5.92
N ILE A 90 -1.81 -15.49 4.84
CA ILE A 90 -0.36 -15.28 4.82
C ILE A 90 0.04 -14.16 5.78
N PHE A 91 -0.66 -13.02 5.76
CA PHE A 91 -0.39 -11.91 6.68
C PHE A 91 -0.56 -12.30 8.14
N ARG A 92 -1.63 -13.07 8.45
CA ARG A 92 -1.85 -13.62 9.79
C ARG A 92 -0.71 -14.53 10.23
N LEU A 93 -0.22 -15.42 9.36
CA LEU A 93 0.89 -16.34 9.66
C LEU A 93 2.23 -15.62 9.84
N GLN A 94 2.42 -14.47 9.18
CA GLN A 94 3.60 -13.63 9.35
C GLN A 94 3.58 -12.78 10.63
N GLY A 95 2.47 -12.80 11.38
CA GLY A 95 2.32 -11.96 12.57
C GLY A 95 2.22 -10.47 12.23
N ALA A 96 1.64 -10.13 11.07
CA ALA A 96 1.53 -8.73 10.62
C ALA A 96 0.82 -7.84 11.66
N ASP A 97 -0.18 -8.36 12.36
CA ASP A 97 -0.87 -7.65 13.44
C ASP A 97 0.05 -7.38 14.64
N GLU A 98 0.90 -8.36 15.01
CA GLU A 98 1.88 -8.22 16.08
C GLU A 98 2.98 -7.23 15.70
N LEU A 99 3.40 -7.21 14.43
CA LEU A 99 4.36 -6.25 13.89
C LEU A 99 3.79 -4.82 13.96
N LEU A 100 2.52 -4.62 13.55
CA LEU A 100 1.82 -3.34 13.63
C LEU A 100 1.59 -2.89 15.09
N GLU A 101 1.28 -3.83 16.00
CA GLU A 101 1.17 -3.52 17.43
C GLU A 101 2.54 -3.23 18.08
N ALA A 102 3.60 -3.93 17.66
CA ALA A 102 4.95 -3.72 18.12
C ALA A 102 5.52 -2.40 17.59
N GLU A 103 5.23 -2.00 16.35
CA GLU A 103 5.50 -0.65 15.85
C GLU A 103 4.80 0.39 16.71
N LYS A 104 3.50 0.24 16.99
CA LYS A 104 2.77 1.17 17.88
C LYS A 104 3.37 1.23 19.29
N ARG A 105 3.93 0.13 19.82
CA ARG A 105 4.52 0.07 21.17
C ARG A 105 5.96 0.55 21.24
N TYR A 106 6.77 0.24 20.22
CA TYR A 106 8.23 0.35 20.26
C TYR A 106 8.81 1.32 19.24
N ALA A 107 8.00 1.88 18.33
CA ALA A 107 8.37 3.07 17.55
C ALA A 107 8.35 4.32 18.46
N ARG A 108 9.19 4.31 19.49
CA ARG A 108 9.66 5.50 20.19
C ARG A 108 11.13 5.67 19.83
N GLY A 109 11.37 6.15 18.61
CA GLY A 109 12.72 6.41 18.13
C GLY A 109 12.75 6.89 16.69
N GLY A 110 12.39 8.16 16.44
CA GLY A 110 12.98 8.91 15.32
C GLY A 110 12.10 9.40 14.18
N SER A 111 10.76 9.28 14.22
CA SER A 111 9.92 9.92 13.20
C SER A 111 9.48 11.30 13.68
N HIS A 112 9.84 12.35 12.93
CA HIS A 112 9.17 13.64 13.08
C HIS A 112 7.66 13.45 12.89
N PRO A 113 6.80 14.17 13.60
CA PRO A 113 5.36 14.04 13.42
C PRO A 113 5.02 14.29 11.94
N VAL A 114 4.55 13.23 11.28
CA VAL A 114 4.13 13.29 9.88
C VAL A 114 2.82 14.07 9.81
N SER A 115 2.73 15.00 8.85
CA SER A 115 1.50 15.73 8.55
C SER A 115 0.93 15.33 7.18
N ALA A 116 -0.34 15.62 6.95
CA ALA A 116 -1.01 15.38 5.66
C ALA A 116 -1.71 16.64 5.16
N ILE A 117 -1.57 16.91 3.86
CA ILE A 117 -2.29 17.96 3.14
C ILE A 117 -3.17 17.29 2.09
N ILE A 118 -4.48 17.46 2.22
CA ILE A 118 -5.47 16.89 1.31
C ILE A 118 -6.04 18.02 0.44
N LEU A 119 -5.83 17.94 -0.88
CA LEU A 119 -6.35 18.92 -1.82
C LEU A 119 -7.80 18.58 -2.22
N ALA A 120 -8.74 19.40 -1.77
CA ALA A 120 -10.18 19.16 -1.89
C ALA A 120 -10.95 20.40 -2.39
N ALA A 121 -10.28 21.34 -3.05
CA ALA A 121 -10.85 22.62 -3.45
C ALA A 121 -11.73 22.54 -4.71
N SER A 122 -11.53 21.51 -5.54
CA SER A 122 -12.19 21.40 -6.83
C SER A 122 -13.65 20.95 -6.72
N ARG A 123 -14.48 21.47 -7.63
CA ARG A 123 -15.88 21.03 -7.79
C ARG A 123 -15.99 19.60 -8.37
N GLY A 124 -15.02 19.22 -9.21
CA GLY A 124 -15.05 18.00 -10.02
C GLY A 124 -15.91 18.16 -11.27
N GLN A 125 -15.30 18.04 -12.46
CA GLN A 125 -16.05 18.07 -13.73
C GLN A 125 -16.76 16.71 -13.95
N GLY A 126 -18.00 16.74 -14.48
CA GLY A 126 -18.73 15.51 -14.81
C GLY A 126 -19.63 14.93 -13.71
N MET A 127 -19.78 15.63 -12.58
CA MET A 127 -20.67 15.22 -11.46
C MET A 127 -21.62 16.33 -10.98
N ASP A 128 -21.95 17.29 -11.85
CA ASP A 128 -22.63 18.53 -11.47
C ASP A 128 -23.95 18.37 -10.72
N GLU A 129 -24.73 17.31 -11.01
CA GLU A 129 -25.97 17.03 -10.29
C GLU A 129 -25.71 16.56 -8.86
N LEU A 130 -24.70 15.72 -8.65
CA LEU A 130 -24.34 15.17 -7.34
C LEU A 130 -23.59 16.17 -6.47
N THR A 131 -22.85 17.10 -7.08
CA THR A 131 -22.03 18.10 -6.39
C THR A 131 -22.74 19.45 -6.23
N ARG A 132 -24.05 19.57 -6.48
CA ARG A 132 -24.77 20.85 -6.38
C ARG A 132 -24.67 21.52 -4.99
N GLU A 133 -24.79 20.70 -3.95
CA GLU A 133 -24.87 21.15 -2.55
C GLU A 133 -23.62 20.77 -1.72
N LYS A 134 -22.68 20.02 -2.29
CA LYS A 134 -21.48 19.55 -1.59
C LYS A 134 -20.32 19.29 -2.56
N PRO A 135 -19.06 19.38 -2.13
CA PRO A 135 -17.93 19.05 -3.00
C PRO A 135 -17.86 17.54 -3.29
N LYS A 136 -17.18 17.17 -4.38
CA LYS A 136 -17.00 15.77 -4.82
C LYS A 136 -16.46 14.88 -3.70
N VAL A 137 -15.51 15.38 -2.91
CA VAL A 137 -14.89 14.65 -1.81
C VAL A 137 -15.86 14.30 -0.67
N MET A 138 -17.03 14.96 -0.60
CA MET A 138 -18.08 14.68 0.37
C MET A 138 -19.16 13.72 -0.15
N LEU A 139 -18.99 13.20 -1.38
CA LEU A 139 -19.85 12.14 -1.89
C LEU A 139 -19.62 10.84 -1.12
N PRO A 140 -20.69 10.11 -0.74
CA PRO A 140 -20.56 8.89 0.04
C PRO A 140 -20.17 7.70 -0.85
N VAL A 141 -19.17 6.94 -0.40
CA VAL A 141 -18.86 5.59 -0.90
C VAL A 141 -19.19 4.60 0.20
N ASN A 142 -20.15 3.71 -0.06
CA ASN A 142 -20.75 2.80 0.94
C ASN A 142 -21.20 3.55 2.21
N GLY A 143 -21.86 4.70 2.03
CA GLY A 143 -22.43 5.50 3.12
C GLY A 143 -21.45 6.41 3.87
N ILE A 144 -20.14 6.36 3.56
CA ILE A 144 -19.12 7.21 4.22
C ILE A 144 -18.55 8.19 3.20
N PRO A 145 -18.52 9.52 3.48
CA PRO A 145 -17.86 10.50 2.62
C PRO A 145 -16.39 10.16 2.36
N MET A 146 -15.91 10.34 1.12
CA MET A 146 -14.54 10.00 0.74
C MET A 146 -13.50 10.73 1.59
N LEU A 147 -13.67 12.04 1.79
CA LEU A 147 -12.76 12.86 2.59
C LEU A 147 -12.67 12.36 4.03
N ARG A 148 -13.82 12.03 4.64
CA ARG A 148 -13.86 11.46 6.00
C ARG A 148 -13.09 10.13 6.05
N ARG A 149 -13.27 9.27 5.04
CA ARG A 149 -12.54 8.00 4.94
C ARG A 149 -11.03 8.22 4.82
N GLN A 150 -10.58 9.19 4.03
CA GLN A 150 -9.17 9.55 3.94
C GLN A 150 -8.62 10.03 5.28
N VAL A 151 -9.30 10.96 5.96
CA VAL A 151 -8.89 11.45 7.30
C VAL A 151 -8.83 10.31 8.32
N ASP A 152 -9.81 9.40 8.32
CA ASP A 152 -9.79 8.24 9.20
C ASP A 152 -8.61 7.30 8.89
N LYS A 153 -8.25 7.12 7.60
CA LYS A 153 -7.05 6.33 7.19
C LYS A 153 -5.76 6.98 7.71
N PHE A 154 -5.58 8.29 7.56
CA PHE A 154 -4.42 9.00 8.09
C PHE A 154 -4.30 8.84 9.62
N LYS A 155 -5.39 9.06 10.35
CA LYS A 155 -5.41 8.91 11.82
C LYS A 155 -5.09 7.49 12.29
N LYS A 156 -5.61 6.47 11.60
CA LYS A 156 -5.29 5.06 11.90
C LYS A 156 -3.79 4.75 11.75
N GLN A 157 -3.08 5.50 10.91
CA GLN A 157 -1.62 5.43 10.72
C GLN A 157 -0.85 6.39 11.64
N GLY A 158 -1.51 7.04 12.61
CA GLY A 158 -0.88 7.94 13.56
C GLY A 158 -0.63 9.37 13.04
N ILE A 159 -1.08 9.68 11.82
CA ILE A 159 -1.01 11.03 11.23
C ILE A 159 -2.22 11.82 11.73
N ASN A 160 -1.97 12.70 12.71
CA ASN A 160 -3.01 13.50 13.36
C ASN A 160 -3.00 14.97 12.94
N ASP A 161 -1.89 15.44 12.40
CA ASP A 161 -1.77 16.79 11.84
C ASP A 161 -2.20 16.74 10.37
N ILE A 162 -3.46 17.12 10.13
CA ILE A 162 -4.11 16.98 8.82
C ILE A 162 -4.72 18.33 8.45
N SER A 163 -4.33 18.86 7.30
CA SER A 163 -4.91 20.06 6.69
C SER A 163 -5.65 19.67 5.42
N VAL A 164 -6.91 20.09 5.29
CA VAL A 164 -7.73 19.92 4.09
C VAL A 164 -7.88 21.27 3.43
N VAL A 165 -7.42 21.38 2.18
CA VAL A 165 -7.63 22.59 1.38
C VAL A 165 -8.96 22.49 0.65
N ALA A 166 -9.95 23.22 1.12
CA ALA A 166 -11.28 23.32 0.56
C ALA A 166 -11.43 24.55 -0.36
N GLY A 167 -12.54 24.59 -1.10
CA GLY A 167 -12.87 25.67 -2.03
C GLY A 167 -14.35 25.63 -2.32
N TYR A 168 -14.75 24.94 -3.39
CA TYR A 168 -16.14 24.78 -3.75
C TYR A 168 -16.98 24.17 -2.61
N ARG A 169 -18.03 24.87 -2.17
CA ARG A 169 -18.95 24.43 -1.11
C ARG A 169 -18.25 23.98 0.17
N HIS A 170 -17.19 24.68 0.57
CA HIS A 170 -16.40 24.33 1.74
C HIS A 170 -17.24 24.24 3.04
N GLU A 171 -18.38 24.95 3.11
CA GLU A 171 -19.31 24.92 4.24
C GLU A 171 -20.00 23.55 4.42
N ALA A 172 -20.07 22.75 3.36
CA ALA A 172 -20.62 21.39 3.40
C ALA A 172 -19.59 20.34 3.83
N ILE A 173 -18.33 20.73 4.08
CA ILE A 173 -17.29 19.83 4.58
C ILE A 173 -17.46 19.67 6.09
N ASP A 174 -17.97 18.49 6.48
CA ASP A 174 -18.09 18.06 7.87
C ASP A 174 -17.11 16.92 8.14
N VAL A 175 -15.91 17.30 8.60
CA VAL A 175 -14.84 16.35 8.94
C VAL A 175 -14.20 16.77 10.26
N GLN A 176 -14.19 15.86 11.24
CA GLN A 176 -13.60 16.11 12.54
C GLN A 176 -12.10 15.79 12.56
N GLY A 177 -11.32 16.61 13.26
CA GLY A 177 -9.88 16.42 13.48
C GLY A 177 -9.05 16.52 12.21
N ALA A 178 -9.43 17.45 11.34
CA ALA A 178 -8.58 18.03 10.32
C ALA A 178 -8.81 19.56 10.34
N GLU A 179 -7.77 20.34 10.08
CA GLU A 179 -7.87 21.78 9.86
C GLU A 179 -8.39 22.05 8.44
N ILE A 180 -9.32 22.99 8.28
CA ILE A 180 -9.85 23.36 6.98
C ILE A 180 -9.23 24.69 6.56
N LEU A 181 -8.52 24.68 5.43
CA LEU A 181 -7.96 25.85 4.76
C LEU A 181 -8.84 26.16 3.54
N ILE A 182 -9.08 27.43 3.24
CA ILE A 182 -10.01 27.81 2.17
C ILE A 182 -9.23 28.50 1.04
N ASN A 183 -9.30 27.92 -0.15
CA ASN A 183 -8.95 28.59 -1.39
C ASN A 183 -10.19 29.33 -1.92
N GLU A 184 -10.30 30.62 -1.60
CA GLU A 184 -11.38 31.51 -2.06
C GLU A 184 -11.44 31.63 -3.59
N GLU A 185 -10.29 31.50 -4.27
CA GLU A 185 -10.18 31.64 -5.73
C GLU A 185 -10.29 30.31 -6.48
N TRP A 186 -10.83 29.25 -5.86
CA TRP A 186 -10.88 27.88 -6.39
C TRP A 186 -11.48 27.78 -7.80
N GLU A 187 -12.42 28.65 -8.18
CA GLU A 187 -13.09 28.62 -9.49
C GLU A 187 -12.16 29.04 -10.64
N THR A 188 -11.16 29.88 -10.33
CA THR A 188 -10.23 30.46 -11.31
C THR A 188 -8.79 29.96 -11.16
N THR A 189 -8.57 29.05 -10.21
CA THR A 189 -7.23 28.57 -9.84
C THR A 189 -7.12 27.04 -9.89
N GLY A 190 -5.91 26.57 -10.12
CA GLY A 190 -5.53 25.16 -10.17
C GLY A 190 -5.03 24.61 -8.83
N GLU A 191 -4.45 23.42 -8.88
CA GLU A 191 -4.03 22.67 -7.70
C GLU A 191 -2.87 23.37 -6.97
N LEU A 192 -1.95 24.04 -7.68
CA LEU A 192 -0.84 24.73 -7.03
C LEU A 192 -1.29 25.92 -6.20
N ALA A 193 -2.33 26.64 -6.61
CA ALA A 193 -2.90 27.71 -5.79
C ALA A 193 -3.52 27.15 -4.50
N SER A 194 -4.14 25.98 -4.59
CA SER A 194 -4.68 25.28 -3.42
C SER A 194 -3.55 24.79 -2.50
N LEU A 195 -2.49 24.21 -3.06
CA LEU A 195 -1.31 23.83 -2.29
C LEU A 195 -0.65 25.05 -1.62
N ASP A 196 -0.65 26.21 -2.30
CA ASP A 196 -0.08 27.44 -1.79
C ASP A 196 -0.72 27.89 -0.47
N CYS A 197 -2.04 27.72 -0.33
CA CYS A 197 -2.78 27.98 0.90
C CYS A 197 -2.30 27.14 2.10
N ALA A 198 -1.68 25.99 1.84
CA ALA A 198 -1.21 25.05 2.86
C ALA A 198 0.32 25.03 3.04
N MET A 199 1.07 25.93 2.39
CA MET A 199 2.53 25.94 2.44
C MET A 199 3.10 26.14 3.86
N GLU A 200 2.34 26.81 4.73
CA GLU A 200 2.69 27.01 6.15
C GLU A 200 2.47 25.76 7.00
N ASN A 201 1.63 24.82 6.54
CA ASN A 201 1.31 23.55 7.22
C ASN A 201 2.28 22.40 6.87
N PHE A 202 3.26 22.63 5.99
CA PHE A 202 4.34 21.66 5.75
C PHE A 202 5.19 21.49 7.01
N SER A 203 5.27 20.26 7.50
CA SER A 203 6.16 19.85 8.58
C SER A 203 7.50 19.34 8.02
N GLN A 204 8.28 18.62 8.82
CA GLN A 204 9.50 17.96 8.33
C GLN A 204 9.20 16.69 7.51
N ASP A 205 7.97 16.18 7.55
CA ASP A 205 7.53 15.01 6.80
C ASP A 205 6.04 15.16 6.48
N THR A 206 5.72 15.46 5.22
CA THR A 206 4.37 15.82 4.80
C THR A 206 3.93 14.98 3.60
N VAL A 207 2.74 14.39 3.68
CA VAL A 207 2.09 13.72 2.55
C VAL A 207 1.07 14.67 1.93
N VAL A 208 1.23 14.96 0.65
CA VAL A 208 0.27 15.71 -0.18
C VAL A 208 -0.50 14.72 -1.04
N ILE A 209 -1.84 14.83 -1.03
CA ILE A 209 -2.74 13.90 -1.73
C ILE A 209 -3.98 14.59 -2.27
N TYR A 210 -4.56 14.09 -3.36
CA TYR A 210 -5.87 14.54 -3.82
C TYR A 210 -7.02 13.99 -2.96
N GLY A 211 -8.03 14.82 -2.72
CA GLY A 211 -9.21 14.50 -1.90
C GLY A 211 -10.17 13.49 -2.54
N ASP A 212 -10.02 13.22 -3.83
CA ASP A 212 -10.83 12.26 -4.60
C ASP A 212 -10.13 10.92 -4.87
N LEU A 213 -8.94 10.72 -4.31
CA LEU A 213 -8.19 9.48 -4.40
C LEU A 213 -8.66 8.46 -3.35
N LEU A 214 -9.14 7.30 -3.80
CA LEU A 214 -9.30 6.12 -2.95
C LEU A 214 -8.08 5.22 -3.08
N PHE A 215 -7.58 4.71 -1.96
CA PHE A 215 -6.38 3.89 -1.92
C PHE A 215 -6.40 2.89 -0.75
N ARG A 216 -5.61 1.83 -0.87
CA ARG A 216 -5.41 0.85 0.21
C ARG A 216 -4.34 1.30 1.19
N SER A 217 -4.55 1.01 2.48
CA SER A 217 -3.72 1.53 3.58
C SER A 217 -2.23 1.19 3.47
N TYR A 218 -1.90 0.04 2.86
CA TYR A 218 -0.51 -0.36 2.64
C TYR A 218 0.25 0.61 1.73
N MET A 219 -0.43 1.33 0.80
CA MET A 219 0.23 2.28 -0.09
C MET A 219 0.79 3.46 0.72
N LEU A 220 -0.02 4.01 1.63
CA LEU A 220 0.42 5.04 2.57
C LEU A 220 1.53 4.53 3.49
N HIS A 221 1.39 3.31 4.04
CA HIS A 221 2.44 2.71 4.87
C HIS A 221 3.78 2.62 4.14
N ASN A 222 3.78 2.08 2.92
CA ASN A 222 5.01 1.93 2.13
C ASN A 222 5.60 3.30 1.74
N LEU A 223 4.75 4.31 1.51
CA LEU A 223 5.19 5.69 1.22
C LEU A 223 5.95 6.29 2.41
N LEU A 224 5.53 5.99 3.64
CA LEU A 224 6.11 6.51 4.89
C LEU A 224 7.39 5.77 5.33
N ASP A 225 7.49 4.47 5.04
CA ASP A 225 8.66 3.66 5.41
C ASP A 225 9.90 3.94 4.51
N TRP A 226 9.67 4.52 3.33
CA TRP A 226 10.74 4.77 2.37
C TRP A 226 11.62 5.97 2.77
N ASN A 227 12.94 5.80 2.79
CA ASN A 227 13.86 6.89 3.10
C ASN A 227 14.21 7.72 1.85
N ALA A 228 13.40 8.75 1.57
CA ALA A 228 13.63 9.70 0.48
C ALA A 228 13.13 11.10 0.85
N GLU A 229 13.82 12.14 0.36
CA GLU A 229 13.42 13.53 0.56
C GLU A 229 12.15 13.91 -0.23
N LEU A 230 11.98 13.28 -1.41
CA LEU A 230 10.82 13.42 -2.28
C LEU A 230 10.46 12.04 -2.81
N LEU A 231 9.20 11.65 -2.69
CA LEU A 231 8.70 10.35 -3.13
C LEU A 231 7.31 10.49 -3.73
N VAL A 232 7.08 9.88 -4.89
CA VAL A 232 5.76 9.83 -5.52
C VAL A 232 5.36 8.38 -5.81
N ALA A 233 4.06 8.10 -5.77
CA ALA A 233 3.52 6.79 -6.13
C ALA A 233 3.07 6.75 -7.60
N VAL A 234 3.57 5.78 -8.36
CA VAL A 234 3.27 5.59 -9.79
C VAL A 234 2.69 4.20 -9.99
N ASP A 235 1.51 4.12 -10.61
CA ASP A 235 0.91 2.85 -11.00
C ASP A 235 1.48 2.36 -12.33
N SER A 236 2.16 1.21 -12.29
CA SER A 236 2.76 0.54 -13.46
C SER A 236 1.80 -0.43 -14.15
N SER A 237 0.52 -0.49 -13.71
CA SER A 237 -0.50 -1.32 -14.34
C SER A 237 -0.70 -0.96 -15.83
N SER A 238 -1.09 -1.94 -16.65
CA SER A 238 -1.12 -1.74 -18.10
C SER A 238 -2.07 -0.61 -18.50
N LEU A 239 -1.50 0.45 -19.09
CA LEU A 239 -2.22 1.64 -19.58
C LEU A 239 -3.28 1.31 -20.65
N THR A 240 -3.30 0.09 -21.17
CA THR A 240 -4.25 -0.41 -22.19
C THR A 240 -5.71 -0.43 -21.74
N ASN A 241 -5.98 -0.44 -20.43
CA ASN A 241 -7.34 -0.42 -19.86
C ASN A 241 -7.79 0.98 -19.37
N ILE A 242 -6.96 2.02 -19.53
CA ILE A 242 -7.31 3.38 -19.12
C ILE A 242 -8.11 4.02 -20.26
N ALA A 243 -9.35 3.58 -20.42
CA ALA A 243 -10.29 4.21 -21.33
C ALA A 243 -10.60 5.64 -20.84
N GLY A 244 -9.86 6.63 -21.36
CA GLY A 244 -10.28 8.03 -21.38
C GLY A 244 -9.61 9.00 -20.41
N ASN A 245 -8.73 8.57 -19.50
CA ASN A 245 -7.97 9.47 -18.63
C ASN A 245 -6.47 9.36 -18.88
N VAL A 246 -5.95 10.22 -19.76
CA VAL A 246 -4.51 10.30 -20.09
C VAL A 246 -3.76 11.29 -19.20
N ASN A 247 -4.38 11.79 -18.13
CA ASN A 247 -3.74 12.73 -17.22
C ASN A 247 -2.70 12.01 -16.35
N ASP A 248 -1.65 12.74 -16.01
CA ASP A 248 -0.60 12.34 -15.06
C ASP A 248 0.25 11.14 -15.49
N LEU A 249 0.48 10.96 -16.79
CA LEU A 249 1.41 9.93 -17.28
C LEU A 249 2.82 10.23 -16.81
N ALA A 250 3.48 9.24 -16.23
CA ALA A 250 4.80 9.37 -15.63
C ALA A 250 5.86 8.66 -16.48
N TRP A 251 6.95 9.37 -16.76
CA TRP A 251 8.20 8.83 -17.29
C TRP A 251 9.22 8.77 -16.16
N CYS A 252 9.91 7.65 -16.07
CA CYS A 252 10.81 7.32 -14.97
C CYS A 252 12.17 6.85 -15.51
N SER A 253 13.20 6.95 -14.68
CA SER A 253 14.57 6.58 -15.10
C SER A 253 14.77 5.08 -15.37
N ALA A 254 13.83 4.25 -14.90
CA ALA A 254 13.70 2.86 -15.29
C ALA A 254 12.24 2.38 -15.10
N PRO A 255 11.77 1.43 -15.92
CA PRO A 255 10.44 0.85 -15.76
C PRO A 255 10.36 -0.02 -14.51
N ASP A 256 9.13 -0.27 -14.05
CA ASP A 256 8.87 -1.22 -12.98
C ASP A 256 9.39 -2.62 -13.34
N ASN A 257 10.33 -3.13 -12.54
CA ASN A 257 10.93 -4.46 -12.72
C ASN A 257 10.30 -5.51 -11.79
N ARG A 258 9.31 -5.12 -10.98
CA ARG A 258 8.58 -5.96 -10.02
C ARG A 258 9.47 -6.67 -8.99
N ALA A 259 10.68 -6.17 -8.75
CA ALA A 259 11.53 -6.68 -7.69
C ALA A 259 10.92 -6.35 -6.32
N MET A 260 11.12 -7.25 -5.35
CA MET A 260 10.66 -7.07 -3.98
C MET A 260 11.44 -6.01 -3.18
N TYR A 261 12.45 -5.36 -3.77
CA TYR A 261 13.31 -4.39 -3.09
C TYR A 261 13.07 -2.97 -3.61
N GLN A 262 13.23 -1.98 -2.72
CA GLN A 262 13.19 -0.55 -3.05
C GLN A 262 14.14 -0.27 -4.22
N GLN A 263 13.57 0.19 -5.33
CA GLN A 263 14.37 0.59 -6.48
C GLN A 263 14.75 2.06 -6.37
N LYS A 264 15.99 2.41 -6.70
CA LYS A 264 16.38 3.81 -6.86
C LYS A 264 15.95 4.35 -8.22
N VAL A 265 14.64 4.33 -8.46
CA VAL A 265 14.04 4.95 -9.65
C VAL A 265 13.62 6.37 -9.32
N SER A 266 13.83 7.25 -10.27
CA SER A 266 13.53 8.68 -10.16
C SER A 266 12.55 9.09 -11.25
N LEU A 267 11.70 10.05 -10.93
CA LEU A 267 10.81 10.67 -11.89
C LEU A 267 11.62 11.50 -12.89
N GLU A 268 11.28 11.41 -14.17
CA GLU A 268 11.84 12.23 -15.23
C GLU A 268 10.86 13.27 -15.76
N HIS A 269 9.57 12.91 -15.85
CA HIS A 269 8.55 13.81 -16.36
C HIS A 269 7.14 13.31 -16.01
N VAL A 270 6.20 14.24 -15.81
CA VAL A 270 4.76 13.95 -15.75
C VAL A 270 4.03 14.82 -16.75
N SER A 271 3.13 14.25 -17.56
CA SER A 271 2.35 14.99 -18.54
C SER A 271 1.02 14.30 -18.86
N ALA A 272 0.06 15.07 -19.38
CA ALA A 272 -1.16 14.52 -19.98
C ALA A 272 -0.99 14.16 -21.47
N ASP A 273 0.18 14.44 -22.05
CA ASP A 273 0.45 14.29 -23.48
C ASP A 273 1.19 12.99 -23.82
N LEU A 274 0.53 12.11 -24.57
CA LEU A 274 1.09 10.87 -25.10
C LEU A 274 2.10 11.09 -26.24
N GLU A 275 2.11 12.26 -26.89
CA GLU A 275 3.04 12.62 -27.97
C GLU A 275 4.39 13.14 -27.44
N SER A 276 4.76 12.75 -26.22
CA SER A 276 6.06 13.09 -25.66
C SER A 276 7.18 12.43 -26.48
N ARG A 277 8.26 13.18 -26.77
CA ARG A 277 9.46 12.66 -27.45
C ARG A 277 10.23 11.60 -26.63
N ARG A 278 9.72 11.20 -25.46
CA ARG A 278 10.41 10.37 -24.45
C ARG A 278 10.06 8.88 -24.53
N GLY A 279 9.27 8.46 -25.53
CA GLY A 279 8.81 7.08 -25.66
C GLY A 279 7.58 6.80 -24.78
N PRO A 280 7.17 5.53 -24.62
CA PRO A 280 6.00 5.19 -23.82
C PRO A 280 6.23 5.55 -22.34
N PRO A 281 5.19 6.03 -21.63
CA PRO A 281 5.26 6.26 -20.19
C PRO A 281 5.39 4.94 -19.42
N ASP A 282 6.03 5.00 -18.25
CA ASP A 282 6.26 3.85 -17.36
C ASP A 282 5.07 3.56 -16.44
N GLY A 283 4.15 4.51 -16.32
CA GLY A 283 2.94 4.37 -15.51
C GLY A 283 2.14 5.67 -15.40
N ARG A 284 1.24 5.72 -14.42
CA ARG A 284 0.45 6.91 -14.07
C ARG A 284 0.78 7.35 -12.65
N TRP A 285 1.14 8.61 -12.46
CA TRP A 285 1.24 9.19 -11.12
C TRP A 285 -0.15 9.28 -10.50
N ILE A 286 -0.30 8.74 -9.29
CA ILE A 286 -1.63 8.56 -8.70
C ILE A 286 -2.11 9.76 -7.88
N GLY A 287 -1.32 10.85 -7.83
CA GLY A 287 -1.66 12.01 -7.01
C GLY A 287 -1.20 11.94 -5.55
N MET A 288 -0.21 11.09 -5.24
CA MET A 288 0.45 11.06 -3.92
C MET A 288 1.89 11.55 -4.02
N LEU A 289 2.25 12.50 -3.16
CA LEU A 289 3.61 13.04 -2.99
C LEU A 289 3.95 13.06 -1.49
N ARG A 290 5.07 12.45 -1.10
CA ARG A 290 5.67 12.65 0.23
C ARG A 290 6.88 13.55 0.12
N VAL A 291 6.98 14.47 1.05
CA VAL A 291 8.03 15.49 1.14
C VAL A 291 8.64 15.41 2.53
N ALA A 292 9.91 15.05 2.62
CA ALA A 292 10.61 14.85 3.89
C ALA A 292 11.94 15.60 3.96
N GLY A 293 12.28 16.10 5.14
CA GLY A 293 13.52 16.84 5.41
C GLY A 293 13.75 17.98 4.42
N LYS A 294 14.86 17.91 3.67
CA LYS A 294 15.24 18.92 2.66
C LYS A 294 14.25 19.01 1.50
N GLY A 295 13.43 17.98 1.26
CA GLY A 295 12.36 18.03 0.26
C GLY A 295 11.45 19.23 0.42
N CYS A 296 11.22 19.67 1.67
CA CYS A 296 10.39 20.85 1.94
C CYS A 296 11.01 22.14 1.39
N GLU A 297 12.34 22.26 1.44
CA GLU A 297 13.07 23.39 0.86
C GLU A 297 12.99 23.35 -0.67
N TYR A 298 13.10 22.16 -1.26
CA TYR A 298 13.00 21.95 -2.71
C TYR A 298 11.61 22.33 -3.22
N VAL A 299 10.54 21.88 -2.56
CA VAL A 299 9.16 22.23 -2.90
C VAL A 299 8.93 23.74 -2.76
N ARG A 300 9.39 24.37 -1.66
CA ARG A 300 9.28 25.82 -1.50
C ARG A 300 10.01 26.60 -2.60
N SER A 301 11.21 26.18 -2.97
CA SER A 301 11.99 26.79 -4.04
C SER A 301 11.28 26.64 -5.40
N ALA A 302 10.82 25.43 -5.73
CA ALA A 302 10.10 25.14 -6.97
C ALA A 302 8.81 25.97 -7.07
N MET A 303 8.02 26.05 -5.98
CA MET A 303 6.82 26.90 -5.91
C MET A 303 7.14 28.38 -6.16
N GLN A 304 8.24 28.90 -5.60
CA GLN A 304 8.68 30.28 -5.84
C GLN A 304 9.14 30.53 -7.29
N THR A 305 9.74 29.53 -7.93
CA THR A 305 10.12 29.61 -9.35
C THR A 305 8.87 29.65 -10.23
N LEU A 306 7.91 28.75 -9.99
CA LEU A 306 6.66 28.69 -10.73
C LEU A 306 5.81 29.96 -10.56
N LYS A 307 5.76 30.53 -9.35
CA LYS A 307 5.10 31.83 -9.08
C LYS A 307 5.63 32.97 -9.93
N ARG A 308 6.93 32.95 -10.26
CA ARG A 308 7.56 33.98 -11.11
C ARG A 308 7.23 33.82 -12.60
N GLY A 309 6.74 32.64 -13.02
CA GLY A 309 6.42 32.30 -14.40
C GLY A 309 5.12 32.90 -14.97
N GLY A 310 4.33 33.64 -14.17
CA GLY A 310 3.15 34.37 -14.64
C GLY A 310 1.84 33.56 -14.76
N GLU A 311 1.92 32.23 -14.90
CA GLU A 311 0.75 31.33 -15.05
C GLU A 311 0.51 30.42 -13.83
N PHE A 312 1.14 30.71 -12.68
CA PHE A 312 1.07 29.88 -11.47
C PHE A 312 -0.34 29.49 -11.04
N LYS A 313 -1.30 30.41 -11.20
CA LYS A 313 -2.69 30.19 -10.80
C LYS A 313 -3.35 29.06 -11.59
N GLN A 314 -2.85 28.66 -12.74
CA GLN A 314 -3.44 27.64 -13.61
C GLN A 314 -2.74 26.28 -13.52
N LEU A 315 -1.61 26.22 -12.82
CA LEU A 315 -0.75 25.03 -12.78
C LEU A 315 -1.30 23.97 -11.81
N GLY A 316 -1.00 22.71 -12.14
CA GLY A 316 -1.26 21.54 -11.32
C GLY A 316 -0.01 21.05 -10.59
N LEU A 317 -0.18 20.00 -9.78
CA LEU A 317 0.94 19.30 -9.17
C LEU A 317 1.92 18.68 -10.18
N PRO A 318 1.52 18.20 -11.40
CA PRO A 318 2.47 17.74 -12.40
C PRO A 318 3.54 18.77 -12.77
N GLU A 319 3.18 20.06 -12.85
CA GLU A 319 4.14 21.13 -13.12
C GLU A 319 5.10 21.35 -11.94
N LEU A 320 4.64 21.18 -10.70
CA LEU A 320 5.53 21.18 -9.53
C LEU A 320 6.53 20.02 -9.61
N LEU A 321 6.08 18.81 -9.93
CA LEU A 321 6.97 17.65 -10.09
C LEU A 321 7.99 17.88 -11.21
N ASN A 322 7.55 18.41 -12.35
CA ASN A 322 8.43 18.75 -13.46
C ASN A 322 9.45 19.84 -13.09
N GLN A 323 9.04 20.85 -12.31
CA GLN A 323 9.94 21.88 -11.82
C GLN A 323 10.98 21.30 -10.85
N LEU A 324 10.59 20.39 -9.94
CA LEU A 324 11.52 19.71 -9.04
C LEU A 324 12.58 18.91 -9.82
N VAL A 325 12.17 18.22 -10.89
CA VAL A 325 13.12 17.55 -11.80
C VAL A 325 14.05 18.56 -12.47
N ALA A 326 13.52 19.66 -12.98
CA ALA A 326 14.31 20.72 -13.64
C ALA A 326 15.31 21.39 -12.69
N ASP A 327 14.95 21.55 -11.42
CA ASP A 327 15.79 22.11 -10.37
C ASP A 327 16.89 21.12 -9.89
N GLY A 328 16.89 19.88 -10.40
CA GLY A 328 17.88 18.85 -10.06
C GLY A 328 17.52 18.01 -8.83
N HIS A 329 16.25 18.04 -8.41
CA HIS A 329 15.71 17.32 -7.26
C HIS A 329 14.60 16.34 -7.69
N PRO A 330 14.87 15.35 -8.56
CA PRO A 330 13.84 14.46 -9.06
C PRO A 330 13.27 13.59 -7.93
N PRO A 331 11.94 13.53 -7.76
CA PRO A 331 11.31 12.63 -6.80
C PRO A 331 11.68 11.17 -7.06
N GLN A 332 11.87 10.37 -6.00
CA GLN A 332 11.94 8.93 -6.13
C GLN A 332 10.56 8.34 -6.46
N ILE A 333 10.55 7.17 -7.09
CA ILE A 333 9.33 6.46 -7.47
C ILE A 333 9.10 5.26 -6.56
N GLN A 334 7.90 5.21 -6.01
CA GLN A 334 7.30 4.00 -5.51
C GLN A 334 6.34 3.45 -6.56
N TYR A 335 6.71 2.33 -7.19
CA TYR A 335 5.78 1.64 -8.07
C TYR A 335 4.71 0.90 -7.26
N VAL A 336 3.47 1.02 -7.73
CA VAL A 336 2.30 0.30 -7.25
C VAL A 336 1.62 -0.37 -8.44
N ASN A 337 0.75 -1.34 -8.18
CA ASN A 337 0.01 -2.03 -9.23
C ASN A 337 -1.47 -2.11 -8.83
N GLY A 338 -2.26 -1.17 -9.33
CA GLY A 338 -3.68 -1.03 -8.95
C GLY A 338 -3.87 -0.76 -7.45
N HIS A 339 -5.04 -1.16 -6.91
CA HIS A 339 -5.46 -0.92 -5.52
C HIS A 339 -5.60 0.56 -5.11
N TRP A 340 -5.85 1.41 -6.09
CA TRP A 340 -6.30 2.77 -5.94
C TRP A 340 -7.32 3.10 -7.03
N MET A 341 -8.04 4.21 -6.88
CA MET A 341 -8.98 4.69 -7.89
C MET A 341 -9.32 6.17 -7.66
N ASP A 342 -9.33 6.95 -8.74
CA ASP A 342 -9.90 8.30 -8.73
C ASP A 342 -11.40 8.25 -8.97
N ILE A 343 -12.15 9.11 -8.29
CA ILE A 343 -13.59 9.22 -8.47
C ILE A 343 -13.92 10.42 -9.36
N ASN A 344 -13.81 10.30 -10.68
CA ASN A 344 -14.00 11.43 -11.61
C ASN A 344 -15.39 11.49 -12.23
N ASN A 345 -16.08 10.37 -12.36
CA ASN A 345 -17.42 10.31 -12.93
C ASN A 345 -18.32 9.31 -12.17
N LEU A 346 -19.61 9.28 -12.52
CA LEU A 346 -20.60 8.43 -11.84
C LEU A 346 -20.23 6.93 -11.89
N ALA A 347 -19.65 6.46 -12.98
CA ALA A 347 -19.23 5.06 -13.11
C ALA A 347 -18.06 4.74 -12.16
N ASP A 348 -17.16 5.68 -11.87
CA ASP A 348 -16.13 5.51 -10.85
C ASP A 348 -16.75 5.38 -9.46
N LEU A 349 -17.74 6.21 -9.15
CA LEU A 349 -18.45 6.18 -7.87
C LEU A 349 -19.19 4.85 -7.65
N GLU A 350 -19.80 4.28 -8.70
CA GLU A 350 -20.42 2.95 -8.66
C GLU A 350 -19.38 1.84 -8.43
N ARG A 351 -18.23 1.91 -9.11
CA ARG A 351 -17.12 0.96 -8.91
C ARG A 351 -16.48 1.06 -7.52
N ALA A 352 -16.51 2.25 -6.91
CA ALA A 352 -16.00 2.49 -5.57
C ALA A 352 -16.64 1.61 -4.51
N GLY A 353 -17.94 1.30 -4.68
CA GLY A 353 -18.65 0.40 -3.78
C GLY A 353 -18.00 -0.99 -3.71
N GLY A 354 -17.60 -1.55 -4.87
CA GLY A 354 -16.92 -2.84 -4.98
C GLY A 354 -15.45 -2.79 -4.59
N PHE A 355 -14.76 -1.68 -4.85
CA PHE A 355 -13.38 -1.47 -4.42
C PHE A 355 -13.23 -1.64 -2.90
N GLU A 356 -14.19 -1.17 -2.11
CA GLU A 356 -14.16 -1.28 -0.65
C GLU A 356 -14.60 -2.66 -0.12
N HIS A 357 -15.30 -3.49 -0.90
CA HIS A 357 -15.74 -4.82 -0.49
C HIS A 357 -14.71 -5.94 -0.79
N ALA A 358 -13.59 -5.65 -1.44
CA ALA A 358 -12.57 -6.69 -1.64
C ALA A 358 -12.01 -7.08 -0.26
N PRO A 359 -12.10 -8.37 0.13
CA PRO A 359 -11.78 -8.84 1.47
C PRO A 359 -10.29 -8.61 1.74
N GLY A 360 -9.98 -7.83 2.76
CA GLY A 360 -8.60 -7.50 3.12
C GLY A 360 -8.40 -6.27 4.02
N GLU A 361 -9.46 -5.67 4.57
CA GLU A 361 -9.37 -4.73 5.70
C GLU A 361 -9.98 -5.32 6.95
#